data_AF-A0A8H2W7P1-F1
#
_entry.id   AF-A0A8H2W7P1-F1
#
_cell.length_a   1.000
_cell.length_b   1.000
_cell.length_c   1.000
_cell.angle_alpha   90.00
_cell.angle_beta   90.00
_cell.angle_gamma   90.00
#
_symmetry.space_group_name_H-M   'P 1'
#
loop_
_entity.id
_entity.type
_entity.pdbx_description
1 polymer ?
#
loop_
_entity_poly.entity_id
_entity_poly.type
_entity_poly.pdbx_seq_one_letter_code
_entity_poly.pdbx_strand_id
1 'polypeptide(L)'
;MASVIASLVAPSKGRIQDLLRLRCSIFGTSYNPTSVRTGAKYLRARLKGPSMLRYYPETLSFKKINAMFPKGDLDLPDYDEWQRLIDVGNRKARGKGAPKKAKTPADSRRLAKKRK
;
A
#
# COMPACT_ATOMS: atom_id res chain seq x y z
N MET A 1 -51.30 -31.90 -26.85
CA MET A 1 -51.80 -30.54 -27.17
C MET A 1 -51.82 -29.60 -25.97
N ALA A 2 -52.19 -30.03 -24.76
CA ALA A 2 -52.20 -29.16 -23.56
C ALA A 2 -50.83 -28.65 -23.11
N SER A 3 -49.74 -29.40 -23.33
CA SER A 3 -48.38 -28.99 -22.91
C SER A 3 -47.79 -27.86 -23.75
N VAL A 4 -48.25 -27.68 -24.99
CA VAL A 4 -47.76 -26.65 -25.91
C VAL A 4 -48.44 -25.30 -25.65
N ILE A 5 -49.64 -25.29 -25.06
CA ILE A 5 -50.36 -24.06 -24.71
C ILE A 5 -49.77 -23.42 -23.44
N ALA A 6 -49.21 -24.23 -22.53
CA ALA A 6 -48.58 -23.76 -21.30
C ALA A 6 -47.31 -22.91 -21.53
N SER A 7 -46.62 -23.06 -22.66
CA SER A 7 -45.43 -22.27 -23.00
C SER A 7 -45.74 -20.89 -23.58
N LEU A 8 -47.00 -20.63 -23.98
CA LEU A 8 -47.46 -19.35 -24.54
C LEU A 8 -48.02 -18.40 -23.47
N VAL A 9 -48.20 -18.87 -22.22
CA VAL A 9 -48.69 -18.08 -21.11
C VAL A 9 -47.51 -17.47 -20.34
N ALA A 10 -47.54 -16.15 -20.13
CA ALA A 10 -46.53 -15.46 -19.33
C ALA A 10 -46.49 -16.06 -17.91
N PRO A 11 -45.30 -16.43 -17.40
CA PRO A 11 -45.18 -17.05 -16.08
C PRO A 11 -45.62 -16.09 -14.98
N SER A 12 -46.23 -16.64 -13.92
CA SER A 12 -46.65 -15.84 -12.76
C SER A 12 -45.45 -15.21 -12.05
N LYS A 13 -45.67 -14.06 -11.42
CA LYS A 13 -44.63 -13.37 -10.64
C LYS A 13 -44.01 -14.28 -9.56
N GLY A 14 -44.82 -15.11 -8.91
CA GLY A 14 -44.35 -16.09 -7.94
C GLY A 14 -43.41 -17.13 -8.56
N ARG A 15 -43.79 -17.69 -9.71
CA ARG A 15 -42.96 -18.68 -10.43
C ARG A 15 -41.60 -18.11 -10.86
N ILE A 16 -41.57 -16.84 -11.26
CA ILE A 16 -40.32 -16.13 -11.59
C ILE A 16 -39.44 -15.95 -10.35
N GLN A 17 -40.03 -15.61 -9.19
CA GLN A 17 -39.29 -15.48 -7.93
C GLN A 17 -38.69 -16.80 -7.46
N ASP A 18 -39.44 -17.91 -7.59
CA ASP A 18 -38.95 -19.25 -7.26
C ASP A 18 -37.77 -19.67 -8.15
N LEU A 19 -37.86 -19.39 -9.44
CA LEU A 19 -36.77 -19.64 -10.39
C LEU A 19 -35.53 -18.80 -10.01
N LEU A 20 -35.70 -17.52 -9.67
CA LEU A 20 -34.59 -16.67 -9.24
C LEU A 20 -33.96 -17.17 -7.94
N ARG A 21 -34.77 -17.63 -6.98
CA ARG A 21 -34.28 -18.24 -5.75
C ARG A 21 -33.46 -19.51 -6.03
N LEU A 22 -33.97 -20.41 -6.89
CA LEU A 22 -33.28 -21.63 -7.30
C LEU A 22 -31.96 -21.31 -8.00
N ARG A 23 -31.97 -20.37 -8.95
CA ARG A 23 -30.78 -19.87 -9.63
C ARG A 23 -29.74 -19.36 -8.63
N CYS A 24 -30.15 -18.54 -7.67
CA CYS A 24 -29.25 -18.03 -6.64
C CYS A 24 -28.63 -19.15 -5.81
N SER A 25 -29.41 -20.18 -5.46
CA SER A 25 -28.92 -21.37 -4.75
C SER A 25 -27.90 -22.17 -5.56
N ILE A 26 -28.15 -22.37 -6.86
CA ILE A 26 -27.27 -23.14 -7.76
C ILE A 26 -25.92 -22.42 -7.93
N PHE A 27 -25.93 -21.11 -8.12
CA PHE A 27 -24.73 -20.33 -8.41
C PHE A 27 -24.08 -19.69 -7.18
N GLY A 28 -24.57 -19.99 -5.97
CA GLY A 28 -24.03 -19.40 -4.73
C GLY A 28 -24.12 -17.87 -4.69
N THR A 29 -25.15 -17.28 -5.30
CA THR A 29 -25.37 -15.82 -5.30
C THR A 29 -26.46 -15.41 -4.31
N SER A 30 -26.43 -14.17 -3.85
CA SER A 30 -27.39 -13.66 -2.86
C SER A 30 -28.76 -13.35 -3.49
N TYR A 31 -29.84 -13.91 -2.97
CA TYR A 31 -31.22 -13.57 -3.35
C TYR A 31 -31.76 -12.40 -2.49
N ASN A 32 -32.15 -11.28 -3.12
CA ASN A 32 -32.65 -10.06 -2.45
C ASN A 32 -33.94 -9.54 -3.12
N PRO A 33 -35.12 -10.12 -2.80
CA PRO A 33 -36.38 -9.76 -3.46
C PRO A 33 -36.95 -8.40 -3.03
N THR A 34 -36.56 -7.89 -1.86
CA THR A 34 -37.04 -6.63 -1.28
C THR A 34 -36.10 -5.46 -1.54
N SER A 35 -35.02 -5.67 -2.30
CA SER A 35 -34.02 -4.64 -2.64
C SER A 35 -33.42 -3.93 -1.42
N VAL A 36 -33.28 -4.64 -0.30
CA VAL A 36 -32.72 -4.09 0.94
C VAL A 36 -31.21 -3.85 0.81
N ARG A 37 -30.71 -2.81 1.47
CA ARG A 37 -29.27 -2.45 1.50
C ARG A 37 -28.51 -3.38 2.45
N THR A 38 -28.05 -4.53 1.94
CA THR A 38 -27.31 -5.53 2.72
C THR A 38 -25.80 -5.27 2.86
N GLY A 39 -25.25 -4.25 2.20
CA GLY A 39 -23.81 -3.94 2.25
C GLY A 39 -22.92 -4.85 1.40
N ALA A 40 -23.48 -5.83 0.67
CA ALA A 40 -22.72 -6.75 -0.18
C ALA A 40 -21.85 -6.06 -1.26
N LYS A 41 -22.13 -4.80 -1.61
CA LYS A 41 -21.29 -3.95 -2.47
C LYS A 41 -19.85 -3.85 -1.94
N TYR A 42 -19.68 -3.67 -0.64
CA TYR A 42 -18.37 -3.50 -0.01
C TYR A 42 -17.60 -4.82 0.08
N LEU A 43 -18.32 -5.93 0.31
CA LEU A 43 -17.71 -7.27 0.39
C LEU A 43 -17.32 -7.83 -0.98
N ARG A 44 -18.06 -7.49 -2.04
CA ARG A 44 -17.72 -7.86 -3.43
C ARG A 44 -16.53 -7.09 -3.99
N ALA A 45 -16.21 -5.93 -3.40
CA ALA A 45 -15.07 -5.16 -3.84
C ALA A 45 -13.78 -5.91 -3.53
N ARG A 46 -12.93 -6.11 -4.55
CA ARG A 46 -11.61 -6.73 -4.37
C ARG A 46 -10.73 -5.85 -3.49
N LEU A 47 -9.99 -6.48 -2.57
CA LEU A 47 -9.03 -5.78 -1.73
C LEU A 47 -7.89 -5.19 -2.59
N LYS A 48 -7.55 -3.92 -2.36
CA LYS A 48 -6.49 -3.19 -3.10
C LYS A 48 -5.16 -3.08 -2.35
N GLY A 49 -5.11 -3.54 -1.10
CA GLY A 49 -3.94 -3.39 -0.20
C GLY A 49 -2.60 -3.78 -0.83
N PRO A 50 -2.46 -4.98 -1.45
CA PRO A 50 -1.19 -5.39 -2.06
C PRO A 50 -0.71 -4.46 -3.19
N SER A 51 -1.64 -3.95 -4.00
CA SER A 51 -1.31 -3.00 -5.07
C SER A 51 -0.87 -1.64 -4.51
N MET A 52 -1.45 -1.22 -3.38
CA MET A 52 -1.08 0.03 -2.72
C MET A 52 0.30 -0.06 -2.04
N LEU A 53 0.64 -1.20 -1.45
CA LEU A 53 1.96 -1.44 -0.83
C LEU A 53 3.10 -1.41 -1.85
N ARG A 54 2.87 -1.93 -3.06
CA ARG A 54 3.85 -2.01 -4.14
C ARG A 54 4.03 -0.71 -4.94
N TYR A 55 3.56 0.42 -4.42
CA TYR A 55 3.62 1.70 -5.14
C TYR A 55 5.05 2.17 -5.40
N TYR A 56 5.93 2.06 -4.39
CA TYR A 56 7.36 2.30 -4.57
C TYR A 56 8.09 0.96 -4.79
N PRO A 57 8.92 0.84 -5.83
CA PRO A 57 9.73 -0.35 -6.03
C PRO A 57 10.79 -0.47 -4.93
N GLU A 58 11.22 -1.70 -4.66
CA GLU A 58 12.32 -1.94 -3.73
C GLU A 58 13.62 -1.39 -4.30
N THR A 59 14.26 -0.47 -3.56
CA THR A 59 15.55 0.08 -3.95
C THR A 59 16.70 -0.76 -3.39
N LEU A 60 17.62 -1.19 -4.26
CA LEU A 60 18.89 -1.78 -3.89
C LEU A 60 19.90 -0.67 -3.58
N SER A 61 20.49 -0.70 -2.39
CA SER A 61 21.58 0.20 -2.00
C SER A 61 22.92 -0.55 -2.07
N PHE A 62 24.02 0.12 -2.42
CA PHE A 62 25.37 -0.49 -2.43
C PHE A 62 25.70 -1.25 -1.15
N LYS A 63 25.32 -0.71 0.01
CA LYS A 63 25.47 -1.40 1.31
C LYS A 63 24.77 -2.76 1.39
N LYS A 64 23.56 -2.86 0.82
CA LYS A 64 22.81 -4.12 0.76
C LYS A 64 23.48 -5.10 -0.21
N ILE A 65 24.00 -4.59 -1.32
CA ILE A 65 24.72 -5.40 -2.31
C ILE A 65 25.98 -6.00 -1.68
N ASN A 66 26.84 -5.17 -1.06
CA ASN A 66 28.06 -5.66 -0.42
C ASN A 66 27.76 -6.62 0.76
N ALA A 67 26.61 -6.49 1.41
CA ALA A 67 26.18 -7.41 2.48
C ALA A 67 25.70 -8.78 1.97
N MET A 68 25.32 -8.90 0.68
CA MET A 68 24.94 -10.18 0.08
C MET A 68 26.14 -11.06 -0.27
N PHE A 69 27.32 -10.47 -0.45
CA PHE A 69 28.55 -11.19 -0.78
C PHE A 69 29.42 -11.41 0.46
N PRO A 70 30.24 -12.47 0.48
CA PRO A 70 31.28 -12.63 1.48
C PRO A 70 32.20 -11.39 1.51
N LYS A 71 32.67 -11.04 2.71
CA LYS A 71 33.55 -9.88 2.89
C LYS A 71 34.83 -10.08 2.06
N GLY A 72 35.07 -9.18 1.12
CA GLY A 72 36.29 -9.15 0.29
C GLY A 72 36.06 -9.48 -1.19
N ASP A 73 34.91 -10.05 -1.56
CA ASP A 73 34.66 -10.44 -2.95
C ASP A 73 34.16 -9.26 -3.80
N LEU A 74 33.20 -8.50 -3.30
CA LEU A 74 32.55 -7.40 -4.02
C LEU A 74 32.35 -6.21 -3.08
N ASP A 75 33.42 -5.46 -2.86
CA ASP A 75 33.36 -4.20 -2.11
C ASP A 75 33.11 -3.02 -3.06
N LEU A 76 31.85 -2.83 -3.45
CA LEU A 76 31.47 -1.73 -4.35
C LEU A 76 31.52 -0.38 -3.62
N PRO A 77 32.24 0.62 -4.16
CA PRO A 77 32.26 1.97 -3.59
C PRO A 77 30.99 2.75 -3.99
N ASP A 78 30.37 3.42 -3.00
CA ASP A 78 29.31 4.41 -3.21
C ASP A 78 29.95 5.79 -3.43
N TYR A 79 30.08 6.21 -4.68
CA TYR A 79 30.76 7.46 -5.06
C TYR A 79 30.07 8.71 -4.52
N ASP A 80 28.74 8.72 -4.46
CA ASP A 80 27.99 9.86 -3.94
C ASP A 80 28.23 10.02 -2.44
N GLU A 81 28.24 8.91 -1.70
CA GLU A 81 28.57 8.92 -0.28
C GLU A 81 30.03 9.30 -0.03
N TRP A 82 30.96 8.81 -0.86
CA TRP A 82 32.37 9.16 -0.77
C TRP A 82 32.60 10.66 -0.99
N GLN A 83 31.98 11.24 -2.02
CA GLN A 83 32.02 12.67 -2.29
C GLN A 83 31.42 13.48 -1.13
N ARG A 84 30.28 13.04 -0.58
CA ARG A 84 29.65 13.67 0.58
C ARG A 84 30.60 13.72 1.79
N LEU A 85 31.36 12.66 2.03
CA LEU A 85 32.33 12.61 3.14
C LEU A 85 33.50 13.57 2.92
N ILE A 86 34.02 13.66 1.70
CA ILE A 86 35.06 14.64 1.33
C ILE A 86 34.55 16.06 1.55
N ASP A 87 33.35 16.39 1.07
CA ASP A 87 32.75 17.72 1.22
C ASP A 87 32.55 18.08 2.69
N VAL A 88 32.17 17.11 3.52
CA VAL A 88 32.07 17.28 4.97
C VAL A 88 33.44 17.56 5.59
N GLY A 89 34.49 16.84 5.18
CA GLY A 89 35.88 17.07 5.60
C GLY A 89 36.36 18.48 5.24
N ASN A 90 36.21 18.88 3.97
CA ASN A 90 36.58 20.20 3.47
C ASN A 90 35.83 21.33 4.16
N ARG A 91 34.56 21.11 4.51
CA ARG A 91 33.75 22.08 5.25
C ARG A 91 34.22 22.21 6.70
N LYS A 92 34.58 21.10 7.36
CA LYS A 92 35.15 21.12 8.72
C LYS A 92 36.52 21.81 8.77
N ALA A 93 37.39 21.53 7.81
CA ALA A 93 38.73 22.14 7.71
C ALA A 93 38.66 23.68 7.65
N ARG A 94 37.66 24.23 6.94
CA ARG A 94 37.42 25.68 6.83
C ARG A 94 36.64 26.30 8.00
N GLY A 95 36.35 25.52 9.05
CA GLY A 95 35.52 25.96 10.18
C GLY A 95 34.05 26.22 9.81
N LYS A 96 33.60 25.77 8.64
CA LYS A 96 32.21 25.89 8.16
C LYS A 96 31.37 24.66 8.46
N GLY A 97 31.89 23.72 9.26
CA GLY A 97 31.20 22.51 9.66
C GLY A 97 29.89 22.82 10.38
N ALA A 98 28.92 21.90 10.28
CA ALA A 98 27.69 22.01 11.04
C ALA A 98 28.01 22.09 12.54
N PRO A 99 27.39 23.01 13.30
CA PRO A 99 27.62 23.11 14.73
C PRO A 99 27.15 21.83 15.43
N LYS A 100 27.71 21.55 16.62
CA LYS A 100 27.32 20.41 17.46
C LYS A 100 25.81 20.45 17.71
N LYS A 101 25.11 19.34 17.39
CA LYS A 101 23.69 19.18 17.68
C LYS A 101 23.47 19.20 19.20
N ALA A 102 22.62 20.11 19.67
CA ALA A 102 22.17 20.15 21.06
C ALA A 102 21.38 18.88 21.38
N LYS A 103 21.74 18.17 22.46
CA LYS A 103 21.03 16.98 22.92
C LYS A 103 20.04 17.32 24.03
N THR A 104 20.33 18.35 24.82
CA THR A 104 19.44 18.87 25.87
C THR A 104 18.98 20.29 25.55
N PRO A 105 17.89 20.77 26.17
CA PRO A 105 17.44 22.16 26.04
C PRO A 105 18.49 23.18 26.50
N ALA A 106 19.29 22.84 27.52
CA ALA A 106 20.37 23.69 28.03
C ALA A 106 21.49 23.91 26.99
N ASP A 107 21.76 22.91 26.15
CA ASP A 107 22.78 22.99 25.08
C ASP A 107 22.32 23.80 23.86
N SER A 108 21.04 24.20 23.81
CA SER A 108 20.45 24.88 22.66
C SER A 108 20.80 26.38 22.64
N ARG A 109 21.71 26.76 21.73
CA ARG A 109 22.05 28.17 21.47
C ARG A 109 20.83 29.04 21.10
N ARG A 110 19.79 28.45 20.49
CA ARG A 110 18.55 29.16 20.13
C ARG A 110 17.68 29.46 21.35
N LEU A 111 17.63 28.54 22.32
CA LEU A 111 16.85 28.73 23.56
C LEU A 111 17.51 29.80 24.45
N ALA A 112 18.84 29.79 24.52
CA ALA A 112 19.61 30.82 25.22
C ALA A 112 19.38 32.23 24.64
N LYS A 113 19.24 32.36 23.31
CA LYS A 113 19.03 33.66 22.64
C LYS A 113 17.59 34.20 22.76
N LYS A 114 16.60 33.35 23.06
CA LYS A 114 15.18 33.74 23.23
C LYS A 114 14.88 34.32 24.62
N ARG A 115 15.81 34.19 25.58
CA ARG A 115 15.71 34.81 26.90
C ARG A 115 16.22 36.25 26.84
N LYS A 116 15.41 37.16 26.29
CA LYS A 116 15.49 38.60 26.47
C LYS A 116 14.10 39.19 26.37
#